data_AF-A0A6L4AEY4-F1
#
_entry.id   AF-A0A6L4AEY4-F1
#
_cell.length_a   1.000
_cell.length_b   1.000
_cell.length_c   1.000
_cell.angle_alpha   90.00
_cell.angle_beta   90.00
_cell.angle_gamma   90.00
#
_symmetry.space_group_name_H-M   'P 1'
#
loop_
_entity.id
_entity.type
_entity.pdbx_description
1 polymer ?
#
loop_
_entity_poly.entity_id
_entity_poly.type
_entity_poly.pdbx_seq_one_letter_code
_entity_poly.pdbx_strand_id
1 'polypeptide(L)'
;GCHVIIVADRGHAERVAEDKAADLALIRVHGRQQFSPLALSANPPRGADLTLVGIGDPQIQNGGSAITATSIRIRGVEGGRVVLDPPPPLGFTGAAVIDGQGQFVGLTVLKPVVAAGPPAPPQAALASAAAIIRFLETNKVTPAIGSASVEAARASVVRLICVRK
;
A
#
# COMPACT_ATOMS: atom_id res chain seq x y z
N GLY A 1 15.98 -6.54 10.17
CA GLY A 1 15.35 -5.31 9.64
C GLY A 1 15.80 -5.05 8.22
N CYS A 2 15.30 -4.00 7.58
CA CYS A 2 15.80 -3.58 6.26
C CYS A 2 17.06 -2.75 6.40
N HIS A 3 18.16 -3.16 5.77
CA HIS A 3 19.42 -2.41 5.85
C HIS A 3 19.58 -1.42 4.70
N VAL A 4 19.26 -1.85 3.48
CA VAL A 4 19.27 -1.00 2.28
C VAL A 4 17.91 -1.08 1.62
N ILE A 5 17.36 0.09 1.26
CA ILE A 5 16.14 0.20 0.48
C ILE A 5 16.52 0.66 -0.92
N ILE A 6 16.07 -0.10 -1.91
CA ILE A 6 16.19 0.26 -3.33
C ILE A 6 14.77 0.33 -3.89
N VAL A 7 14.47 1.40 -4.60
CA VAL A 7 13.27 1.43 -5.45
C VAL A 7 13.69 0.93 -6.83
N ALA A 8 13.11 -0.18 -7.27
CA ALA A 8 13.47 -0.81 -8.53
C ALA A 8 13.38 0.22 -9.67
N ASP A 9 14.39 0.25 -10.53
CA ASP A 9 14.54 1.17 -11.66
C ASP A 9 14.61 2.68 -11.28
N ARG A 10 14.62 3.02 -9.98
CA ARG A 10 14.66 4.41 -9.48
C ARG A 10 15.88 4.73 -8.63
N GLY A 11 16.47 3.73 -7.99
CA GLY A 11 17.73 3.85 -7.24
C GLY A 11 17.56 3.78 -5.73
N HIS A 12 18.54 4.33 -5.02
CA HIS A 12 18.62 4.25 -3.56
C HIS A 12 17.53 5.07 -2.88
N ALA A 13 17.07 4.55 -1.75
CA ALA A 13 16.12 5.22 -0.90
C ALA A 13 16.42 4.99 0.58
N GLU A 14 15.89 5.88 1.40
CA GLU A 14 15.95 5.79 2.84
C GLU A 14 14.55 5.91 3.45
N ARG A 15 14.36 5.30 4.61
CA ARG A 15 13.14 5.47 5.40
C ARG A 15 13.32 6.68 6.30
N VAL A 16 12.49 7.71 6.11
CA VAL A 16 12.61 8.99 6.83
C VAL A 16 11.63 9.13 7.99
N ALA A 17 10.52 8.38 7.98
CA ALA A 17 9.56 8.36 9.07
C ALA A 17 8.76 7.05 9.10
N GLU A 18 8.13 6.76 10.24
CA GLU A 18 7.21 5.64 10.43
C GLU A 18 6.00 6.08 11.26
N ASP A 19 4.84 5.53 10.93
CA ASP A 19 3.65 5.52 11.79
C ASP A 19 3.29 4.07 12.07
N LYS A 20 3.67 3.60 13.27
CA LYS A 20 3.42 2.22 13.71
C LYS A 20 1.95 1.94 13.99
N ALA A 21 1.15 2.95 14.29
CA ALA A 21 -0.28 2.77 14.55
C ALA A 21 -1.04 2.55 13.24
N ALA A 22 -0.66 3.28 12.18
CA ALA A 22 -1.22 3.12 10.85
C ALA A 22 -0.58 2.00 10.02
N ASP A 23 0.59 1.48 10.44
CA ASP A 23 1.48 0.57 9.70
C ASP A 23 2.03 1.22 8.41
N LEU A 24 2.49 2.47 8.51
CA LEU A 24 3.02 3.26 7.40
C LEU A 24 4.52 3.56 7.56
N ALA A 25 5.21 3.65 6.43
CA ALA A 25 6.58 4.15 6.35
C ALA A 25 6.68 5.20 5.24
N LEU A 26 7.39 6.30 5.51
CA LEU A 26 7.69 7.32 4.53
C LEU A 26 9.10 7.05 3.97
N ILE A 27 9.17 6.88 2.65
CA ILE A 27 10.40 6.57 1.93
C ILE A 27 10.82 7.78 1.10
N ARG A 28 12.04 8.26 1.31
CA ARG A 28 12.69 9.26 0.46
C ARG A 28 13.55 8.54 -0.57
N VAL A 29 13.29 8.80 -1.85
CA VAL A 29 14.09 8.27 -2.95
C VAL A 29 15.09 9.34 -3.40
N HIS A 30 16.35 8.96 -3.59
CA HIS A 30 17.41 9.86 -4.02
C HIS A 30 17.58 9.81 -5.54
N GLY A 31 17.82 10.96 -6.19
CA GLY A 31 18.04 11.10 -7.63
C GLY A 31 17.00 11.95 -8.36
N ARG A 32 17.21 12.19 -9.66
CA ARG A 32 16.26 12.90 -10.53
C ARG A 32 15.30 11.89 -11.16
N GLN A 33 14.18 11.62 -10.49
CA GLN A 33 13.21 10.62 -10.93
C GLN A 33 11.84 11.27 -11.13
N GLN A 34 11.22 11.02 -12.27
CA GLN A 34 9.82 11.38 -12.53
C GLN A 34 8.93 10.32 -11.88
N PHE A 35 8.41 10.59 -10.69
CA PHE A 35 7.31 9.81 -10.12
C PHE A 35 6.00 10.38 -10.65
N SER A 36 5.05 9.50 -10.95
CA SER A 36 3.67 9.89 -11.16
C SER A 36 2.99 9.88 -9.79
N PRO A 37 2.63 11.04 -9.20
CA PRO A 37 1.97 11.06 -7.90
C PRO A 37 0.53 10.56 -8.04
N LEU A 38 0.10 9.73 -7.09
CA LEU A 38 -1.31 9.36 -6.96
C LEU A 38 -2.03 10.44 -6.15
N ALA A 39 -3.10 11.00 -6.69
CA ALA A 39 -3.95 11.92 -5.94
C ALA A 39 -4.67 11.19 -4.79
N LEU A 40 -4.64 11.78 -3.60
CA LEU A 40 -5.27 11.25 -2.40
C LEU A 40 -6.62 11.93 -2.17
N SER A 41 -7.55 11.16 -1.60
CA SER A 41 -8.88 11.63 -1.22
C SER A 41 -9.10 11.30 0.24
N ALA A 42 -9.52 12.27 1.05
CA ALA A 42 -9.84 12.03 2.47
C ALA A 42 -11.19 11.30 2.65
N ASN A 43 -11.92 11.06 1.55
CA ASN A 43 -13.22 10.41 1.59
C ASN A 43 -13.07 8.93 1.98
N PRO A 44 -13.97 8.41 2.83
CA PRO A 44 -14.04 6.98 3.07
C PRO A 44 -14.45 6.24 1.79
N PRO A 45 -14.16 4.92 1.68
CA PRO A 45 -14.58 4.13 0.53
C PRO A 45 -16.09 4.20 0.31
N ARG A 46 -16.50 4.36 -0.96
CA ARG A 46 -17.91 4.27 -1.33
C ARG A 46 -18.25 2.85 -1.75
N GLY A 47 -18.97 2.15 -0.86
CA GLY A 47 -19.35 0.75 -1.06
C GLY A 47 -18.34 -0.22 -0.45
N ALA A 48 -18.66 -1.51 -0.55
CA ALA A 48 -17.82 -2.58 0.01
C ALA A 48 -16.80 -3.12 -0.99
N ASP A 49 -17.05 -2.98 -2.30
CA ASP A 49 -16.19 -3.52 -3.35
C ASP A 49 -15.01 -2.59 -3.63
N LEU A 50 -13.81 -3.17 -3.64
CA LEU A 50 -12.54 -2.48 -3.79
C LEU A 50 -11.67 -3.21 -4.82
N THR A 51 -10.77 -2.46 -5.44
CA THR A 51 -9.72 -2.97 -6.32
C THR A 51 -8.37 -2.69 -5.70
N LEU A 52 -7.58 -3.73 -5.50
CA LEU A 52 -6.17 -3.59 -5.14
C LEU A 52 -5.34 -3.43 -6.39
N VAL A 53 -4.41 -2.47 -6.40
CA VAL A 53 -3.42 -2.27 -7.47
C VAL A 53 -2.04 -2.38 -6.85
N GLY A 54 -1.26 -3.38 -7.27
CA GLY A 54 0.01 -3.70 -6.63
C GLY A 54 0.88 -4.59 -7.49
N ILE A 55 2.04 -4.98 -6.93
CA ILE A 55 2.96 -5.92 -7.56
C ILE A 55 2.85 -7.23 -6.79
N GLY A 56 2.45 -8.30 -7.48
CA GLY A 56 2.38 -9.63 -6.88
C GLY A 56 3.76 -10.19 -6.50
N ASP A 57 3.78 -11.34 -5.84
CA ASP A 57 5.01 -12.01 -5.42
C ASP A 57 6.03 -12.14 -6.57
N PRO A 58 7.24 -11.56 -6.43
CA PRO A 58 8.29 -11.66 -7.43
C PRO A 58 8.65 -13.10 -7.79
N GLN A 59 8.49 -14.07 -6.88
CA GLN A 59 8.76 -15.49 -7.18
C GLN A 59 7.80 -16.03 -8.23
N ILE A 60 6.51 -15.67 -8.14
CA ILE A 60 5.48 -16.08 -9.11
C ILE A 60 5.66 -15.33 -10.45
N GLN A 61 6.29 -14.16 -10.42
CA GLN A 61 6.59 -13.36 -11.61
C GLN A 61 7.99 -13.62 -12.21
N ASN A 62 8.69 -14.70 -11.82
CA ASN A 62 10.07 -14.99 -12.27
C ASN A 62 11.04 -13.81 -12.08
N GLY A 63 10.94 -13.12 -10.94
CA GLY A 63 11.71 -11.93 -10.61
C GLY A 63 11.15 -10.61 -11.15
N GLY A 64 10.04 -10.65 -11.90
CA GLY A 64 9.36 -9.50 -12.49
C GLY A 64 8.74 -8.51 -11.50
N SER A 65 8.14 -7.47 -12.07
CA SER A 65 7.51 -6.35 -11.35
C SER A 65 6.18 -5.93 -12.00
N ALA A 66 5.50 -6.88 -12.66
CA ALA A 66 4.21 -6.64 -13.30
C ALA A 66 3.19 -6.14 -12.27
N ILE A 67 2.64 -4.96 -12.55
CA ILE A 67 1.60 -4.35 -11.76
C ILE A 67 0.27 -5.00 -12.15
N THR A 68 -0.37 -5.67 -11.20
CA THR A 68 -1.64 -6.36 -11.38
C THR A 68 -2.72 -5.72 -10.52
N ALA A 69 -3.97 -6.01 -10.85
CA ALA A 69 -5.11 -5.58 -10.07
C ALA A 69 -5.94 -6.80 -9.66
N THR A 70 -6.51 -6.77 -8.46
CA THR A 70 -7.39 -7.84 -7.95
C THR A 70 -8.53 -7.25 -7.14
N SER A 71 -9.70 -7.88 -7.20
CA SER A 71 -10.88 -7.46 -6.46
C SER A 71 -10.83 -7.97 -5.02
N ILE A 72 -11.27 -7.13 -4.09
CA ILE A 72 -11.42 -7.44 -2.66
C ILE A 72 -12.65 -6.72 -2.12
N ARG A 73 -13.15 -7.11 -0.95
CA ARG A 73 -14.27 -6.43 -0.31
C ARG A 73 -13.97 -6.04 1.13
N ILE A 74 -14.66 -5.02 1.62
CA ILE A 74 -14.70 -4.69 3.05
C ILE A 74 -15.50 -5.78 3.77
N ARG A 75 -14.85 -6.49 4.70
CA ARG A 75 -15.50 -7.46 5.59
C ARG A 75 -16.18 -6.77 6.76
N GLY A 76 -15.58 -5.70 7.28
CA GLY A 76 -16.07 -4.97 8.45
C GLY A 76 -15.00 -4.11 9.08
N VAL A 77 -15.23 -3.70 10.34
CA VAL A 77 -14.27 -2.93 11.14
C VAL A 77 -13.94 -3.71 12.41
N GLU A 78 -12.65 -3.97 12.63
CA GLU A 78 -12.15 -4.65 13.84
C GLU A 78 -11.00 -3.85 14.43
N GLY A 79 -11.03 -3.62 15.75
CA GLY A 79 -9.98 -2.85 16.43
C GLY A 79 -9.76 -1.44 15.85
N GLY A 80 -10.81 -0.82 15.31
CA GLY A 80 -10.75 0.50 14.67
C GLY A 80 -10.16 0.50 13.25
N ARG A 81 -9.92 -0.66 12.64
CA ARG A 81 -9.40 -0.79 11.27
C ARG A 81 -10.40 -1.48 10.36
N VAL A 82 -10.50 -1.02 9.12
CA VAL A 82 -11.28 -1.70 8.09
C VAL A 82 -10.56 -2.98 7.70
N VAL A 83 -11.24 -4.11 7.79
CA VAL A 83 -10.72 -5.43 7.43
C VAL A 83 -11.21 -5.82 6.04
N LEU A 84 -10.31 -6.42 5.26
CA LEU A 84 -10.54 -6.78 3.86
C LEU A 84 -10.63 -8.31 3.70
N ASP A 85 -11.46 -8.77 2.76
CA ASP A 85 -11.67 -10.18 2.44
C ASP A 85 -11.91 -10.39 0.92
N PRO A 86 -11.37 -11.43 0.28
CA PRO A 86 -10.43 -12.44 0.80
C PRO A 86 -9.06 -11.84 1.15
N PRO A 87 -8.19 -12.57 1.87
CA PRO A 87 -6.80 -12.18 2.03
C PRO A 87 -6.13 -11.90 0.66
N PRO A 88 -5.49 -10.73 0.48
CA PRO A 88 -4.74 -10.39 -0.71
C PRO A 88 -3.64 -11.42 -1.04
N PRO A 89 -3.31 -11.62 -2.33
CA PRO A 89 -2.16 -12.42 -2.72
C PRO A 89 -0.85 -11.91 -2.11
N LEU A 90 0.13 -12.79 -1.98
CA LEU A 90 1.49 -12.40 -1.59
C LEU A 90 2.04 -11.32 -2.55
N GLY A 91 2.80 -10.38 -1.99
CA GLY A 91 3.29 -9.18 -2.69
C GLY A 91 2.36 -7.96 -2.59
N PHE A 92 1.06 -8.13 -2.31
CA PHE A 92 0.11 -7.00 -2.22
C PHE A 92 0.15 -6.20 -0.91
N THR A 93 1.08 -6.47 0.00
CA THR A 93 1.32 -5.57 1.14
C THR A 93 1.81 -4.22 0.60
N GLY A 94 1.15 -3.13 1.00
CA GLY A 94 1.42 -1.79 0.49
C GLY A 94 0.78 -1.50 -0.87
N ALA A 95 -0.07 -2.40 -1.40
CA ALA A 95 -0.83 -2.13 -2.61
C ALA A 95 -1.81 -0.96 -2.41
N ALA A 96 -2.04 -0.19 -3.49
CA ALA A 96 -3.04 0.86 -3.49
C ALA A 96 -4.45 0.25 -3.51
N VAL A 97 -5.36 0.85 -2.73
CA VAL A 97 -6.75 0.43 -2.64
C VAL A 97 -7.62 1.48 -3.32
N ILE A 98 -8.36 1.05 -4.33
CA ILE A 98 -9.25 1.89 -5.15
C ILE A 98 -10.69 1.45 -4.94
N ASP A 99 -11.63 2.37 -4.71
CA ASP A 99 -13.05 2.02 -4.60
C ASP A 99 -13.76 1.95 -5.96
N GLY A 100 -15.04 1.58 -5.95
CA GLY A 100 -15.87 1.50 -7.17
C GLY A 100 -16.05 2.83 -7.92
N GLN A 101 -15.65 3.96 -7.35
CA GLN A 101 -15.64 5.28 -8.00
C GLN A 101 -14.26 5.68 -8.54
N GLY A 102 -13.28 4.79 -8.46
CA GLY A 102 -11.89 5.07 -8.86
C GLY A 102 -11.10 5.86 -7.82
N GLN A 103 -11.66 6.13 -6.63
CA GLN A 103 -10.96 6.92 -5.61
C GLN A 103 -9.91 6.08 -4.89
N PHE A 104 -8.74 6.66 -4.63
CA PHE A 104 -7.78 6.07 -3.70
C PHE A 104 -8.30 6.19 -2.26
N VAL A 105 -8.42 5.06 -1.57
CA VAL A 105 -8.99 4.98 -0.22
C VAL A 105 -8.00 4.48 0.83
N GLY A 106 -6.81 4.05 0.42
CA GLY A 106 -5.77 3.64 1.35
C GLY A 106 -4.76 2.66 0.78
N LEU A 107 -3.95 2.09 1.68
CA LEU A 107 -3.00 1.02 1.38
C LEU A 107 -3.42 -0.27 2.09
N THR A 108 -3.16 -1.40 1.44
CA THR A 108 -3.36 -2.72 2.04
C THR A 108 -2.24 -3.04 3.03
N VAL A 109 -2.59 -3.47 4.23
CA VAL A 109 -1.66 -3.92 5.27
C VAL A 109 -1.97 -5.37 5.60
N LEU A 110 -1.03 -6.29 5.35
CA LEU A 110 -1.14 -7.67 5.78
C LEU A 110 -0.56 -7.82 7.19
N LYS A 111 -1.41 -8.18 8.15
CA LYS A 111 -1.01 -8.47 9.52
C LYS A 111 -0.83 -9.98 9.71
N PRO A 112 0.32 -10.43 10.23
CA PRO A 112 0.47 -11.83 10.63
C PRO A 112 -0.51 -12.11 11.77
N VAL A 113 -1.30 -13.18 11.62
CA VAL A 113 -2.15 -13.68 12.70
C VAL A 113 -1.28 -14.57 13.58
N VAL A 114 -0.95 -14.12 14.78
CA VAL A 114 -0.27 -14.95 15.79
C VAL A 114 -1.35 -15.67 16.59
N ALA A 115 -1.55 -16.95 16.31
CA ALA A 115 -2.47 -17.80 17.06
C ALA A 115 -1.72 -18.99 17.67
N ALA A 116 -2.09 -19.39 18.88
CA ALA A 116 -1.68 -20.67 19.46
C ALA A 116 -2.51 -21.79 18.81
N GLY A 117 -2.08 -22.24 17.64
CA GLY A 117 -2.79 -23.23 16.83
C GLY A 117 -2.21 -23.33 15.41
N PRO A 118 -2.86 -24.08 14.50
CA PRO A 118 -2.45 -24.14 13.11
C PRO A 118 -2.35 -22.73 12.49
N PRO A 119 -1.37 -22.48 11.61
CA PRO A 119 -1.18 -21.16 11.03
C PRO A 119 -2.45 -20.68 10.32
N ALA A 120 -2.98 -19.55 10.77
CA ALA A 120 -4.12 -18.88 10.14
C ALA A 120 -3.63 -17.98 8.98
N PRO A 121 -4.45 -17.79 7.93
CA PRO A 121 -4.12 -16.85 6.87
C PRO A 121 -3.97 -15.43 7.43
N PRO A 122 -3.04 -14.63 6.88
CA PRO A 122 -2.81 -13.26 7.34
C PRO A 122 -4.08 -12.43 7.16
N GLN A 123 -4.35 -11.55 8.12
CA GLN A 123 -5.50 -10.64 8.05
C GLN A 123 -5.10 -9.38 7.29
N ALA A 124 -5.86 -9.01 6.27
CA ALA A 124 -5.67 -7.75 5.57
C ALA A 124 -6.49 -6.63 6.20
N ALA A 125 -5.83 -5.51 6.45
CA ALA A 125 -6.46 -4.30 6.92
C ALA A 125 -6.17 -3.13 5.97
N LEU A 126 -7.03 -2.12 5.98
CA LEU A 126 -6.82 -0.88 5.27
C LEU A 126 -6.07 0.12 6.17
N ALA A 127 -4.93 0.63 5.72
CA ALA A 127 -4.40 1.90 6.18
C ALA A 127 -5.11 3.01 5.40
N SER A 128 -6.02 3.74 6.05
CA SER A 128 -6.93 4.67 5.36
C SER A 128 -6.20 5.85 4.73
N ALA A 129 -6.75 6.39 3.63
CA ALA A 129 -6.25 7.60 3.00
C ALA A 129 -6.17 8.78 3.99
N ALA A 130 -7.13 8.90 4.91
CA ALA A 130 -7.09 9.91 5.98
C ALA A 130 -5.87 9.74 6.92
N ALA A 131 -5.48 8.50 7.26
CA ALA A 131 -4.27 8.26 8.05
C ALA A 131 -3.00 8.62 7.25
N ILE A 132 -2.97 8.29 5.96
CA ILE A 132 -1.85 8.61 5.06
C ILE A 132 -1.68 10.13 4.91
N ILE A 133 -2.76 10.87 4.67
CA ILE A 133 -2.74 12.34 4.55
C ILE A 133 -2.17 12.97 5.82
N ARG A 134 -2.68 12.60 7.00
CA ARG A 134 -2.17 13.10 8.29
C ARG A 134 -0.69 12.75 8.51
N PHE A 135 -0.28 11.54 8.14
CA PHE A 135 1.11 11.11 8.25
C PHE A 135 2.03 11.94 7.33
N LEU A 136 1.61 12.23 6.10
CA LEU A 136 2.34 13.10 5.18
C LEU A 136 2.44 14.53 5.71
N GLU A 137 1.33 15.11 6.17
CA GLU A 137 1.27 16.46 6.73
C GLU A 137 2.17 16.61 7.97
N THR A 138 2.14 15.63 8.88
CA THR A 138 3.00 15.58 10.08
C THR A 138 4.49 15.61 9.70
N ASN A 139 4.84 15.00 8.56
CA ASN A 139 6.19 14.97 8.02
C ASN A 139 6.47 16.08 7.00
N LYS A 140 5.60 17.11 6.93
CA LYS A 140 5.73 18.28 6.06
C LYS A 140 5.81 17.95 4.58
N VAL A 141 5.14 16.87 4.16
CA VAL A 141 4.97 16.48 2.76
C VAL A 141 3.58 16.89 2.31
N THR A 142 3.50 17.76 1.31
CA THR A 142 2.23 18.17 0.71
C THR A 142 1.71 17.05 -0.21
N PRO A 143 0.59 16.39 0.09
CA PRO A 143 0.01 15.40 -0.80
C PRO A 143 -0.63 16.05 -2.03
N ALA A 144 -0.59 15.35 -3.17
CA ALA A 144 -1.51 15.66 -4.25
C ALA A 144 -2.93 15.25 -3.81
N ILE A 145 -3.91 16.16 -3.92
CA ILE A 145 -5.29 15.92 -3.52
C ILE A 145 -6.20 15.89 -4.75
N GLY A 146 -7.14 14.95 -4.81
CA GLY A 146 -8.10 14.85 -5.89
C GLY A 146 -8.61 13.42 -6.12
N SER A 147 -9.17 13.18 -7.30
CA SER A 147 -9.56 11.84 -7.75
C SER A 147 -8.36 11.09 -8.32
N ALA A 148 -8.22 9.82 -7.92
CA ALA A 148 -7.37 8.87 -8.60
C ALA A 148 -8.14 8.11 -9.70
N SER A 149 -7.42 7.28 -10.46
CA SER A 149 -7.99 6.21 -11.29
C SER A 149 -7.15 4.95 -11.11
N VAL A 150 -7.63 3.81 -11.59
CA VAL A 150 -6.85 2.56 -11.60
C VAL A 150 -5.56 2.73 -12.43
N GLU A 151 -5.62 3.45 -13.54
CA GLU A 151 -4.48 3.75 -14.41
C GLU A 151 -3.47 4.67 -13.71
N ALA A 152 -3.94 5.71 -13.02
CA ALA A 152 -3.09 6.57 -12.21
C ALA A 152 -2.41 5.77 -11.09
N ALA A 153 -3.14 4.85 -10.45
CA ALA A 153 -2.58 3.95 -9.45
C ALA A 153 -1.50 3.05 -10.06
N ARG A 154 -1.74 2.46 -11.25
CA ARG A 154 -0.73 1.68 -11.98
C ARG A 154 0.53 2.49 -12.26
N ALA A 155 0.39 3.75 -12.67
CA ALA A 155 1.55 4.62 -12.93
C ALA A 155 2.34 5.01 -11.67
N SER A 156 1.71 4.92 -10.49
CA SER A 156 2.26 5.38 -9.21
C SER A 156 2.88 4.26 -8.36
N VAL A 157 2.53 3.00 -8.62
CA VAL A 157 3.06 1.85 -7.88
C VAL A 157 4.52 1.59 -8.27
N VAL A 158 5.37 1.42 -7.26
CA VAL A 158 6.79 1.09 -7.42
C VAL A 158 7.17 -0.13 -6.61
N ARG A 159 8.16 -0.90 -7.08
CA ARG A 159 8.70 -2.04 -6.35
C ARG A 159 9.78 -1.58 -5.37
N LEU A 160 9.57 -1.87 -4.09
CA LEU A 160 10.61 -1.71 -3.06
C LEU A 160 11.38 -3.02 -2.89
N ILE A 161 12.70 -2.93 -2.91
CA ILE A 161 13.63 -4.02 -2.64
C ILE A 161 14.30 -3.73 -1.30
N CYS A 162 14.16 -4.67 -0.39
CA CYS A 162 14.74 -4.60 0.93
C CYS A 162 15.90 -5.60 1.05
N VAL A 163 17.13 -5.09 1.16
CA VAL A 163 18.31 -5.92 1.40
C VAL A 163 18.50 -6.08 2.91
N ARG A 164 18.52 -7.33 3.37
CA ARG A 164 18.85 -7.69 4.75
C ARG A 164 20.35 -8.03 4.83
N LYS A 165 20.94 -7.80 6.00
CA LYS A 165 22.20 -8.46 6.38
C LYS A 165 21.88 -9.84 6.93
#